data_AF-A0A1V3BWQ8-F1
#
_entry.id   AF-A0A1V3BWQ8-F1
#
_cell.length_a   1.000
_cell.length_b   1.000
_cell.length_c   1.000
_cell.angle_alpha   90.00
_cell.angle_beta   90.00
_cell.angle_gamma   90.00
#
_symmetry.space_group_name_H-M   'P 1'
#
loop_
_entity.id
_entity.type
_entity.pdbx_description
1 polymer ?
#
loop_
_entity_poly.entity_id
_entity_poly.type
_entity_poly.pdbx_seq_one_letter_code
_entity_poly.pdbx_strand_id
1 'polypeptide(L)'
;MGAALATVLALTMYSTNRHEQRIASVMKQHEHHHVRPDDLATTERNLLLRTQQGVDAIVHSDLHGKEIIDDEILSAVVLSDVEWSIARQLRSQSERRKRIESSPAPGKRSQGVAAELLAAVEEEQRLTEGQVRTIAEYEAHVRAAGKELADLAAARELSHLKSELESANPWVEAAVSADAASLQSLTQVRDMAKRIAELAIFPEER
;
A
#
# COMPACT_ATOMS: atom_id res chain seq x y z
N MET A 1 -17.26 -36.84 -19.67
CA MET A 1 -16.99 -35.61 -18.87
C MET A 1 -16.46 -34.42 -19.70
N GLY A 2 -16.28 -34.50 -21.03
CA GLY A 2 -15.74 -33.39 -21.84
C GLY A 2 -16.73 -32.29 -22.25
N ALA A 3 -18.04 -32.57 -22.29
CA ALA A 3 -19.04 -31.61 -22.78
C ALA A 3 -19.31 -30.45 -21.81
N ALA A 4 -19.30 -30.70 -20.50
CA ALA A 4 -19.61 -29.69 -19.49
C ALA A 4 -18.51 -28.61 -19.36
N LEU A 5 -17.24 -28.98 -19.56
CA LEU A 5 -16.10 -28.05 -19.53
C LEU A 5 -16.10 -27.09 -20.74
N ALA A 6 -16.50 -27.58 -21.91
CA ALA A 6 -16.59 -26.76 -23.12
C ALA A 6 -17.72 -25.72 -23.02
N THR A 7 -18.86 -26.05 -22.40
CA THR A 7 -19.98 -25.11 -22.24
C THR A 7 -19.65 -24.03 -21.21
N VAL A 8 -18.94 -24.35 -20.12
CA VAL A 8 -18.53 -23.37 -19.11
C VAL A 8 -17.48 -22.39 -19.68
N LEU A 9 -16.51 -22.87 -20.46
CA LEU A 9 -15.53 -22.02 -21.16
C LEU A 9 -16.17 -21.13 -22.24
N ALA A 10 -17.15 -21.67 -22.98
CA ALA A 10 -17.90 -20.88 -23.96
C ALA A 10 -18.79 -19.82 -23.28
N LEU A 11 -19.41 -20.13 -22.13
CA LEU A 11 -20.21 -19.16 -21.38
C LEU A 11 -19.36 -18.06 -20.74
N THR A 12 -18.20 -18.40 -20.19
CA THR A 12 -17.28 -17.41 -19.62
C THR A 12 -16.68 -16.53 -20.72
N MET A 13 -16.21 -17.11 -21.83
CA MET A 13 -15.73 -16.32 -22.98
C MET A 13 -16.84 -15.45 -23.61
N TYR A 14 -18.07 -15.96 -23.70
CA TYR A 14 -19.21 -15.20 -24.20
C TYR A 14 -19.63 -14.07 -23.24
N SER A 15 -19.57 -14.30 -21.92
CA SER A 15 -19.84 -13.26 -20.93
C SER A 15 -18.76 -12.19 -20.88
N THR A 16 -17.48 -12.58 -21.00
CA THR A 16 -16.35 -11.64 -21.03
C THR A 16 -16.43 -10.76 -22.28
N ASN A 17 -16.69 -11.34 -23.45
CA ASN A 17 -16.85 -10.59 -24.70
C ASN A 17 -18.05 -9.61 -24.64
N ARG A 18 -19.17 -10.00 -23.99
CA ARG A 18 -20.32 -9.10 -23.80
C ARG A 18 -20.02 -7.96 -22.81
N HIS A 19 -19.24 -8.23 -21.78
CA HIS A 19 -18.80 -7.20 -20.83
C HIS A 19 -17.82 -6.22 -21.49
N GLU A 20 -16.85 -6.72 -22.25
CA GLU A 20 -15.92 -5.89 -23.03
C GLU A 20 -16.65 -5.05 -24.07
N GLN A 21 -17.63 -5.62 -24.78
CA GLN A 21 -18.45 -4.87 -25.75
C GLN A 21 -19.36 -3.83 -25.07
N ARG A 22 -19.91 -4.13 -23.87
CA ARG A 22 -20.68 -3.15 -23.09
C ARG A 22 -19.80 -2.02 -22.57
N ILE A 23 -18.62 -2.33 -22.05
CA ILE A 23 -17.65 -1.33 -21.61
C ILE A 23 -17.23 -0.48 -22.82
N ALA A 24 -16.89 -1.10 -23.95
CA ALA A 24 -16.54 -0.40 -25.18
C ALA A 24 -17.70 0.47 -25.72
N SER A 25 -18.94 0.02 -25.58
CA SER A 25 -20.15 0.77 -25.96
C SER A 25 -20.37 2.00 -25.07
N VAL A 26 -20.28 1.83 -23.75
CA VAL A 26 -20.42 2.93 -22.77
C VAL A 26 -19.26 3.91 -22.94
N MET A 27 -18.04 3.40 -23.10
CA MET A 27 -16.87 4.18 -23.45
C MET A 27 -17.13 4.98 -24.74
N LYS A 28 -17.54 4.35 -25.84
CA LYS A 28 -17.84 5.04 -27.10
C LYS A 28 -18.92 6.12 -26.96
N GLN A 29 -19.92 5.95 -26.09
CA GLN A 29 -20.91 7.00 -25.79
C GLN A 29 -20.32 8.20 -25.04
N HIS A 30 -19.18 8.01 -24.37
CA HIS A 30 -18.46 9.00 -23.59
C HIS A 30 -17.05 9.26 -24.16
N GLU A 31 -16.86 9.22 -25.49
CA GLU A 31 -15.57 9.36 -26.23
C GLU A 31 -14.72 10.57 -25.81
N HIS A 32 -15.32 11.59 -25.23
CA HIS A 32 -14.63 12.78 -24.73
C HIS A 32 -14.37 12.79 -23.21
N HIS A 33 -14.80 11.76 -22.48
CA HIS A 33 -14.73 11.64 -21.01
C HIS A 33 -13.94 10.41 -20.54
N HIS A 34 -13.30 9.68 -21.45
CA HIS A 34 -12.36 8.62 -21.09
C HIS A 34 -11.16 8.61 -22.05
N VAL A 35 -10.04 8.04 -21.60
CA VAL A 35 -8.85 7.78 -22.41
C VAL A 35 -8.66 6.27 -22.45
N ARG A 36 -8.64 5.67 -23.65
CA ARG A 36 -8.47 4.22 -23.79
C ARG A 36 -6.98 3.87 -23.82
N PRO A 37 -6.58 2.69 -23.34
CA PRO A 37 -5.21 2.23 -23.45
C PRO A 37 -4.67 2.20 -24.89
N ASP A 38 -5.54 1.98 -25.87
CA ASP A 38 -5.23 1.98 -27.31
C ASP A 38 -5.01 3.38 -27.88
N ASP A 39 -5.47 4.43 -27.19
CA ASP A 39 -5.27 5.82 -27.59
C ASP A 39 -3.86 6.32 -27.20
N LEU A 40 -3.15 5.57 -26.37
CA LEU A 40 -1.85 5.93 -25.81
C LEU A 40 -0.72 5.12 -26.42
N ALA A 41 0.38 5.79 -26.71
CA ALA A 41 1.65 5.10 -26.93
C ALA A 41 2.17 4.50 -25.60
N THR A 42 3.12 3.57 -25.69
CA THR A 42 3.53 2.75 -24.54
C THR A 42 4.06 3.57 -23.37
N THR A 43 4.86 4.61 -23.66
CA THR A 43 5.43 5.46 -22.61
C THR A 43 4.34 6.25 -21.88
N GLU A 44 3.42 6.84 -22.64
CA GLU A 44 2.30 7.62 -22.14
C GLU A 44 1.33 6.74 -21.34
N ARG A 45 1.10 5.50 -21.78
CA ARG A 45 0.33 4.51 -21.02
C ARG A 45 0.97 4.21 -19.66
N ASN A 46 2.29 4.04 -19.61
CA ASN A 46 3.00 3.79 -18.36
C ASN A 46 2.93 5.00 -17.41
N LEU A 47 2.99 6.23 -17.95
CA LEU A 47 2.82 7.44 -17.15
C LEU A 47 1.42 7.54 -16.55
N LEU A 48 0.38 7.28 -17.35
CA LEU A 48 -1.00 7.29 -16.86
C LEU A 48 -1.21 6.24 -15.75
N LEU A 49 -0.70 5.02 -15.94
CA LEU A 49 -0.80 3.97 -14.92
C LEU A 49 -0.14 4.37 -13.59
N ARG A 50 1.03 5.02 -13.65
CA ARG A 50 1.71 5.52 -12.44
C ARG A 50 0.92 6.63 -11.75
N THR A 51 0.32 7.54 -12.53
CA THR A 51 -0.57 8.57 -11.99
C THR A 51 -1.75 7.96 -11.27
N GLN A 52 -2.43 7.00 -11.92
CA GLN A 52 -3.58 6.28 -11.36
C GLN A 52 -3.23 5.58 -10.05
N GLN A 53 -2.12 4.83 -10.04
CA GLN A 53 -1.65 4.15 -8.83
C GLN A 53 -1.34 5.13 -7.69
N GLY A 54 -0.71 6.27 -7.99
CA GLY A 54 -0.41 7.29 -7.00
C GLY A 54 -1.66 7.94 -6.42
N VAL A 55 -2.60 8.35 -7.30
CA VAL A 55 -3.89 8.92 -6.90
C VAL A 55 -4.69 7.93 -6.06
N ASP A 56 -4.83 6.68 -6.52
CA ASP A 56 -5.53 5.63 -5.78
C ASP A 56 -4.93 5.41 -4.38
N ALA A 57 -3.59 5.38 -4.29
CA ALA A 57 -2.89 5.19 -3.02
C ALA A 57 -3.05 6.39 -2.07
N ILE A 58 -3.17 7.61 -2.60
CA ILE A 58 -3.44 8.81 -1.80
C ILE A 58 -4.88 8.77 -1.29
N VAL A 59 -5.86 8.67 -2.19
CA VAL A 59 -7.30 8.74 -1.88
C VAL A 59 -7.71 7.66 -0.89
N HIS A 60 -7.22 6.44 -1.06
CA HIS A 60 -7.56 5.31 -0.17
C HIS A 60 -6.62 5.17 1.02
N SER A 61 -5.86 6.22 1.38
CA SER A 61 -4.99 6.17 2.54
C SER A 61 -5.76 6.27 3.85
N ASP A 62 -5.30 5.57 4.89
CA ASP A 62 -5.86 5.63 6.24
C ASP A 62 -5.85 7.05 6.85
N LEU A 63 -5.06 7.96 6.27
CA LEU A 63 -4.99 9.36 6.70
C LEU A 63 -6.22 10.15 6.26
N HIS A 64 -6.77 9.87 5.07
CA HIS A 64 -8.04 10.47 4.62
C HIS A 64 -9.22 9.96 5.44
N GLY A 65 -9.32 8.64 5.64
CA GLY A 65 -10.40 8.05 6.44
C GLY A 65 -10.41 8.45 7.93
N LYS A 66 -9.36 9.14 8.41
CA LYS A 66 -9.25 9.69 9.77
C LYS A 66 -9.32 11.22 9.81
N GLU A 67 -9.60 11.89 8.69
CA GLU A 67 -9.64 13.36 8.55
C GLU A 67 -8.33 14.06 9.01
N ILE A 68 -7.19 13.36 8.93
CA ILE A 68 -5.88 13.89 9.35
C ILE A 68 -5.25 14.76 8.26
N ILE A 69 -5.59 14.49 7.00
CA ILE A 69 -5.25 15.31 5.83
C ILE A 69 -6.55 15.91 5.28
N ASP A 70 -6.47 17.05 4.59
CA ASP A 70 -7.56 17.79 3.95
C ASP A 70 -8.77 16.94 3.55
N ASP A 71 -9.97 17.49 3.72
CA ASP A 71 -11.29 16.88 3.44
C ASP A 71 -11.21 15.85 2.29
N GLU A 72 -11.48 14.58 2.64
CA GLU A 72 -11.41 13.41 1.75
C GLU A 72 -12.16 13.65 0.44
N ILE A 73 -13.31 14.33 0.50
CA ILE A 73 -14.15 14.59 -0.67
C ILE A 73 -13.50 15.63 -1.57
N LEU A 74 -12.96 16.71 -1.00
CA LEU A 74 -12.29 17.76 -1.77
C LEU A 74 -11.00 17.25 -2.40
N SER A 75 -10.23 16.47 -1.65
CA SER A 75 -9.00 15.85 -2.14
C SER A 75 -9.27 14.83 -3.25
N ALA A 76 -10.31 14.00 -3.12
CA ALA A 76 -10.70 13.06 -4.16
C ALA A 76 -11.13 13.76 -5.46
N VAL A 77 -11.91 14.84 -5.38
CA VAL A 77 -12.33 15.61 -6.56
C VAL A 77 -11.14 16.28 -7.25
N VAL A 78 -10.27 16.95 -6.48
CA VAL A 78 -9.09 17.63 -7.03
C VAL A 78 -8.12 16.63 -7.67
N LEU A 79 -7.84 15.50 -7.02
CA LEU A 79 -6.95 14.48 -7.58
C LEU A 79 -7.54 13.83 -8.82
N SER A 80 -8.86 13.62 -8.87
CA SER A 80 -9.55 13.14 -10.08
C SER A 80 -9.43 14.12 -11.25
N ASP A 81 -9.56 15.42 -10.99
CA ASP A 81 -9.39 16.46 -12.01
C ASP A 81 -7.94 16.51 -12.52
N VAL A 82 -6.96 16.35 -11.63
CA VAL A 82 -5.54 16.28 -11.97
C VAL A 82 -5.24 15.03 -12.80
N GLU A 83 -5.72 13.86 -12.39
CA GLU A 83 -5.58 12.61 -13.16
C GLU A 83 -6.17 12.78 -14.56
N TRP A 84 -7.38 13.32 -14.67
CA TRP A 84 -8.05 13.53 -15.94
C TRP A 84 -7.31 14.53 -16.83
N SER A 85 -6.74 15.59 -16.25
CA SER A 85 -5.90 16.56 -16.96
C SER A 85 -4.66 15.87 -17.56
N ILE A 86 -3.96 15.07 -16.76
CA ILE A 86 -2.78 14.30 -17.20
C ILE A 86 -3.16 13.30 -18.30
N ALA A 87 -4.26 12.56 -18.13
CA ALA A 87 -4.73 11.60 -19.13
C ALA A 87 -4.98 12.28 -20.49
N ARG A 88 -5.62 13.45 -20.50
CA ARG A 88 -5.86 14.22 -21.74
C ARG A 88 -4.57 14.73 -22.38
N GLN A 89 -3.61 15.19 -21.58
CA GLN A 89 -2.30 15.60 -22.10
C GLN A 89 -1.57 14.44 -22.77
N LEU A 90 -1.49 13.29 -22.09
CA LEU A 90 -0.85 12.07 -22.59
C LEU A 90 -1.50 11.55 -23.88
N ARG A 91 -2.84 11.61 -23.96
CA ARG A 91 -3.56 11.30 -25.22
C ARG A 91 -3.18 12.26 -26.33
N SER A 92 -3.16 13.55 -26.03
CA SER A 92 -2.82 14.59 -27.01
C SER A 92 -1.39 14.43 -27.55
N GLN A 93 -0.43 14.10 -26.66
CA GLN A 93 0.96 13.81 -27.03
C GLN A 93 1.07 12.56 -27.90
N SER A 94 0.42 11.46 -27.50
CA SER A 94 0.37 10.21 -28.28
C SER A 94 -0.22 10.41 -29.68
N GLU A 95 -1.33 11.14 -29.77
CA GLU A 95 -1.96 11.49 -31.05
C GLU A 95 -1.03 12.35 -31.92
N ARG A 96 -0.39 13.38 -31.36
CA ARG A 96 0.56 14.23 -32.09
C ARG A 96 1.74 13.43 -32.62
N ARG A 97 2.36 12.61 -31.76
CA ARG A 97 3.47 11.72 -32.13
C ARG A 97 3.07 10.80 -33.29
N LYS A 98 1.95 10.10 -33.18
CA LYS A 98 1.42 9.24 -34.24
C LYS A 98 1.16 9.98 -35.55
N ARG A 99 0.60 11.19 -35.50
CA ARG A 99 0.37 12.02 -36.71
C ARG A 99 1.68 12.44 -37.37
N ILE A 100 2.69 12.82 -36.58
CA ILE A 100 4.00 13.21 -37.11
C ILE A 100 4.68 11.99 -37.76
N GLU A 101 4.71 10.85 -37.08
CA GLU A 101 5.36 9.62 -37.57
C GLU A 101 4.68 9.00 -38.80
N SER A 102 3.36 9.16 -38.92
CA SER A 102 2.60 8.68 -40.09
C SER A 102 2.58 9.67 -41.26
N SER A 103 3.09 10.89 -41.08
CA SER A 103 3.14 11.90 -42.14
C SER A 103 4.35 11.68 -43.05
N PRO A 104 4.16 11.52 -44.38
CA PRO A 104 5.29 11.37 -45.30
C PRO A 104 6.23 12.59 -45.27
N ALA A 105 7.52 12.36 -44.99
CA ALA A 105 8.56 13.39 -44.99
C ALA A 105 9.66 13.07 -46.03
N PRO A 106 9.36 13.22 -47.34
CA PRO A 106 10.23 12.72 -48.42
C PRO A 106 11.54 13.51 -48.61
N GLY A 107 11.64 14.75 -48.10
CA GLY A 107 12.82 15.61 -48.27
C GLY A 107 13.50 16.01 -46.96
N LYS A 108 14.76 16.46 -47.06
CA LYS A 108 15.55 16.91 -45.88
C LYS A 108 14.85 18.01 -45.08
N ARG A 109 14.19 18.95 -45.75
CA ARG A 109 13.45 20.03 -45.07
C ARG A 109 12.24 19.51 -44.30
N SER A 110 11.44 18.62 -44.89
CA SER A 110 10.30 18.00 -44.19
C SER A 110 10.75 17.11 -43.04
N GLN A 111 11.90 16.43 -43.18
CA GLN A 111 12.49 15.63 -42.10
C GLN A 111 12.96 16.51 -40.93
N GLY A 112 13.59 17.66 -41.22
CA GLY A 112 13.99 18.62 -40.20
C GLY A 112 12.80 19.14 -39.39
N VAL A 113 11.72 19.54 -40.08
CA VAL A 113 10.48 19.99 -39.43
C VAL A 113 9.84 18.87 -38.61
N ALA A 114 9.79 17.64 -39.12
CA ALA A 114 9.26 16.50 -38.36
C ALA A 114 10.07 16.23 -37.09
N ALA A 115 11.40 16.33 -37.15
CA ALA A 115 12.28 16.19 -35.99
C ALA A 115 12.07 17.30 -34.96
N GLU A 116 11.93 18.56 -35.39
CA GLU A 116 11.61 19.69 -34.51
C GLU A 116 10.26 19.50 -33.80
N LEU A 117 9.24 19.01 -34.51
CA LEU A 117 7.93 18.71 -33.92
C LEU A 117 7.99 17.56 -32.91
N LEU A 118 8.74 16.49 -33.19
CA LEU A 118 8.94 15.39 -32.24
C LEU A 118 9.67 15.87 -30.98
N ALA A 119 10.70 16.70 -31.12
CA ALA A 119 11.41 17.28 -29.98
C ALA A 119 10.50 18.16 -29.12
N ALA A 120 9.56 18.90 -29.73
CA ALA A 120 8.57 19.67 -28.99
C ALA A 120 7.60 18.77 -28.19
N VAL A 121 7.14 17.65 -28.79
CA VAL A 121 6.31 16.66 -28.08
C VAL A 121 7.07 16.01 -26.92
N GLU A 122 8.37 15.73 -27.10
CA GLU A 122 9.23 15.18 -26.04
C GLU A 122 9.42 16.17 -24.87
N GLU A 123 9.53 17.47 -25.15
CA GLU A 123 9.57 18.48 -24.09
C GLU A 123 8.24 18.57 -23.33
N GLU A 124 7.10 18.59 -24.04
CA GLU A 124 5.78 18.51 -23.39
C GLU A 124 5.66 17.27 -22.49
N GLN A 125 6.16 16.13 -22.95
CA GLN A 125 6.16 14.90 -22.18
C GLN A 125 7.01 15.00 -20.91
N ARG A 126 8.19 15.64 -20.96
CA ARG A 126 9.02 15.88 -19.77
C ARG A 126 8.30 16.73 -18.71
N LEU A 127 7.47 17.68 -19.12
CA LEU A 127 6.66 18.47 -18.20
C LEU A 127 5.58 17.60 -17.54
N THR A 128 4.87 16.78 -18.32
CA THR A 128 3.87 15.84 -17.79
C THR A 128 4.53 14.83 -16.84
N GLU A 129 5.72 14.31 -17.16
CA GLU A 129 6.51 13.46 -16.25
C GLU A 129 6.82 14.15 -14.92
N GLY A 130 7.07 15.47 -14.94
CA GLY A 130 7.23 16.29 -13.74
C GLY A 130 5.98 16.26 -12.86
N GLN A 131 4.80 16.40 -13.45
CA GLN A 131 3.52 16.33 -12.74
C GLN A 131 3.29 14.93 -12.14
N VAL A 132 3.55 13.87 -12.90
CA VAL A 132 3.45 12.49 -12.41
C VAL A 132 4.41 12.24 -11.23
N ARG A 133 5.62 12.80 -11.29
CA ARG A 133 6.59 12.71 -10.18
C ARG A 133 6.08 13.44 -8.93
N THR A 134 5.49 14.62 -9.06
CA THR A 134 4.89 15.34 -7.91
C THR A 134 3.81 14.51 -7.23
N ILE A 135 2.97 13.80 -7.99
CA ILE A 135 1.96 12.89 -7.42
C ILE A 135 2.64 11.74 -6.67
N ALA A 136 3.66 11.12 -7.25
CA ALA A 136 4.41 10.04 -6.60
C ALA A 136 5.16 10.50 -5.33
N GLU A 137 5.67 11.73 -5.31
CA GLU A 137 6.28 12.32 -4.11
C GLU A 137 5.24 12.57 -3.02
N TYR A 138 4.06 13.06 -3.38
CA TYR A 138 2.97 13.24 -2.43
C TYR A 138 2.47 11.90 -1.87
N GLU A 139 2.29 10.89 -2.72
CA GLU A 139 2.01 9.50 -2.32
C GLU A 139 3.06 8.99 -1.31
N ALA A 140 4.35 9.23 -1.56
CA ALA A 140 5.42 8.83 -0.64
C ALA A 140 5.31 9.53 0.72
N HIS A 141 4.98 10.82 0.76
CA HIS A 141 4.74 11.55 2.00
C HIS A 141 3.52 11.02 2.76
N VAL A 142 2.40 10.76 2.07
CA VAL A 142 1.19 10.16 2.66
C VAL A 142 1.52 8.79 3.27
N ARG A 143 2.26 7.95 2.55
CA ARG A 143 2.69 6.64 3.06
C ARG A 143 3.60 6.76 4.28
N ALA A 144 4.54 7.71 4.29
CA ALA A 144 5.44 7.94 5.42
C ALA A 144 4.65 8.39 6.67
N ALA A 145 3.74 9.34 6.50
CA ALA A 145 2.86 9.80 7.58
C ALA A 145 1.94 8.67 8.10
N GLY A 146 1.44 7.80 7.22
CA GLY A 146 0.65 6.63 7.61
C GLY A 146 1.44 5.65 8.49
N LYS A 147 2.71 5.41 8.16
CA LYS A 147 3.61 4.59 8.98
C LYS A 147 3.86 5.20 10.36
N GLU A 148 4.14 6.50 10.42
CA GLU A 148 4.34 7.21 11.69
C GLU A 148 3.10 7.14 12.58
N LEU A 149 1.91 7.33 12.00
CA LEU A 149 0.66 7.23 12.74
C LEU A 149 0.44 5.82 13.31
N ALA A 150 0.76 4.78 12.52
CA ALA A 150 0.66 3.39 12.96
C ALA A 150 1.65 3.08 14.10
N ASP A 151 2.88 3.58 14.01
CA ASP A 151 3.89 3.43 15.06
C ASP A 151 3.46 4.11 16.36
N LEU A 152 2.98 5.35 16.28
CA LEU A 152 2.45 6.08 17.44
C LEU A 152 1.27 5.35 18.10
N ALA A 153 0.39 4.75 17.31
CA ALA A 153 -0.72 3.94 17.84
C ALA A 153 -0.20 2.68 18.56
N ALA A 154 0.75 1.97 17.97
CA ALA A 154 1.37 0.80 18.58
C ALA A 154 2.15 1.15 19.86
N ALA A 155 2.90 2.26 19.86
CA ALA A 155 3.64 2.75 21.02
C ALA A 155 2.71 3.10 22.19
N ARG A 156 1.54 3.70 21.91
CA ARG A 156 0.50 3.96 22.92
C ARG A 156 -0.06 2.68 23.52
N GLU A 157 -0.37 1.69 22.69
CA GLU A 157 -0.88 0.39 23.17
C GLU A 157 0.14 -0.34 24.04
N LEU A 158 1.40 -0.39 23.59
CA LEU A 158 2.48 -0.98 24.38
C LEU A 158 2.75 -0.23 25.69
N SER A 159 2.62 1.10 25.69
CA SER A 159 2.73 1.90 26.90
C SER A 159 1.60 1.61 27.89
N HIS A 160 0.37 1.39 27.39
CA HIS A 160 -0.76 0.97 28.22
C HIS A 160 -0.51 -0.40 28.85
N LEU A 161 -0.13 -1.41 28.05
CA LEU A 161 0.19 -2.75 28.53
C LEU A 161 1.35 -2.74 29.55
N LYS A 162 2.37 -1.91 29.32
CA LYS A 162 3.46 -1.73 30.27
C LYS A 162 2.94 -1.22 31.62
N SER A 163 2.06 -0.21 31.61
CA SER A 163 1.46 0.33 32.83
C SER A 163 0.59 -0.71 33.55
N GLU A 164 -0.16 -1.53 32.82
CA GLU A 164 -0.95 -2.62 33.41
C GLU A 164 -0.05 -3.65 34.11
N LEU A 165 1.04 -4.07 33.45
CA LEU A 165 2.01 -5.01 34.01
C LEU A 165 2.70 -4.45 35.27
N GLU A 166 3.15 -3.19 35.23
CA GLU A 166 3.74 -2.52 36.39
C GLU A 166 2.75 -2.43 37.56
N SER A 167 1.46 -2.20 37.27
CA SER A 167 0.40 -2.16 38.30
C SER A 167 0.04 -3.54 38.87
N ALA A 168 0.20 -4.61 38.09
CA ALA A 168 -0.07 -5.99 38.50
C ALA A 168 1.10 -6.64 39.27
N ASN A 169 2.32 -6.11 39.07
CA ASN A 169 3.56 -6.65 39.63
C ASN A 169 3.67 -6.73 41.18
N PRO A 170 3.04 -5.87 42.00
CA PRO A 170 3.16 -5.95 43.46
C PRO A 170 2.72 -7.30 44.03
N TRP A 171 1.74 -7.95 43.39
CA TRP A 171 1.23 -9.26 43.83
C TRP A 171 2.12 -10.41 43.37
N VAL A 172 2.79 -10.28 42.23
CA VAL A 172 3.73 -11.29 41.73
C VAL A 172 4.99 -11.29 42.57
N GLU A 173 5.56 -10.13 42.89
CA GLU A 173 6.72 -10.03 43.79
C GLU A 173 6.39 -10.57 45.20
N ALA A 174 5.21 -10.22 45.73
CA ALA A 174 4.74 -10.75 47.00
C ALA A 174 4.55 -12.28 46.98
N ALA A 175 3.92 -12.83 45.93
CA ALA A 175 3.73 -14.27 45.78
C ALA A 175 5.06 -15.02 45.64
N VAL A 176 5.98 -14.52 44.80
CA VAL A 176 7.32 -15.11 44.62
C VAL A 176 8.11 -15.11 45.93
N SER A 177 8.03 -14.03 46.71
CA SER A 177 8.70 -13.97 48.02
C SER A 177 8.09 -14.92 49.06
N ALA A 178 6.75 -15.06 49.08
CA ALA A 178 6.04 -15.97 49.98
C ALA A 178 6.33 -17.44 49.67
N ASP A 179 6.39 -17.79 48.38
CA ASP A 179 6.75 -19.14 47.92
C ASP A 179 8.22 -19.47 48.24
N ALA A 180 9.14 -18.52 48.02
CA ALA A 180 10.55 -18.67 48.37
C ALA A 180 10.75 -18.92 49.87
N ALA A 181 10.04 -18.17 50.73
CA ALA A 181 10.09 -18.36 52.18
C ALA A 181 9.53 -19.73 52.61
N SER A 182 8.45 -20.18 51.98
CA SER A 182 7.82 -21.49 52.25
C SER A 182 8.74 -22.65 51.87
N LEU A 183 9.42 -22.57 50.72
CA LEU A 183 10.40 -23.57 50.29
C LEU A 183 11.64 -23.60 51.19
N GLN A 184 12.07 -22.44 51.69
CA GLN A 184 13.20 -22.34 52.62
C GLN A 184 12.86 -23.00 53.97
N SER A 185 11.64 -22.80 54.49
CA SER A 185 11.15 -23.45 55.72
C SER A 185 11.12 -24.97 55.60
N LEU A 186 10.60 -25.51 54.48
CA LEU A 186 10.60 -26.97 54.23
C LEU A 186 12.01 -27.55 54.16
N THR A 187 12.95 -26.81 53.58
CA THR A 187 14.36 -27.20 53.53
C THR A 187 14.98 -27.24 54.93
N GLN A 188 14.70 -26.24 55.77
CA GLN A 188 15.16 -26.22 57.17
C GLN A 188 14.57 -27.38 57.99
N VAL A 189 13.28 -27.68 57.84
CA VAL A 189 12.65 -28.82 58.52
C VAL A 189 13.28 -30.14 58.09
N ARG A 190 13.53 -30.31 56.79
CA ARG A 190 14.23 -31.50 56.25
C ARG A 190 15.63 -31.63 56.83
N ASP A 191 16.39 -30.55 56.90
CA ASP A 191 17.76 -30.56 57.39
C ASP A 191 17.81 -30.77 58.92
N MET A 192 16.81 -30.26 59.66
CA MET A 192 16.61 -30.55 61.08
C MET A 192 16.29 -32.02 61.32
N ALA A 193 15.38 -32.60 60.52
CA ALA A 193 15.03 -34.02 60.60
C ALA A 193 16.23 -34.93 60.33
N LYS A 194 17.11 -34.56 59.38
CA LYS A 194 18.38 -35.27 59.13
C LYS A 194 19.31 -35.22 60.34
N ARG A 195 19.51 -34.04 60.96
CA ARG A 195 20.33 -33.90 62.17
C ARG A 195 19.79 -34.71 63.34
N ILE A 196 18.47 -34.72 63.54
CA ILE A 196 17.85 -35.56 64.58
C ILE A 196 18.07 -37.04 64.28
N ALA A 197 17.94 -37.47 63.03
CA ALA A 197 18.22 -38.86 62.64
C ALA A 197 19.69 -39.24 62.86
N GLU A 198 20.63 -38.36 62.52
CA GLU A 198 22.07 -38.57 62.77
C GLU A 198 22.39 -38.68 64.27
N LEU A 199 21.76 -37.85 65.11
CA LEU A 199 21.89 -37.91 66.57
C LEU A 199 21.21 -39.13 67.19
N ALA A 200 20.09 -39.59 66.62
CA ALA A 200 19.37 -40.77 67.09
C ALA A 200 20.05 -42.10 66.70
N ILE A 201 20.91 -42.08 65.67
CA ILE A 201 21.72 -43.25 65.24
C ILE A 201 22.96 -43.44 66.13
N PHE A 202 23.36 -42.43 66.92
CA PHE A 202 24.38 -42.54 67.96
C PHE A 202 23.78 -42.31 69.36
N PRO A 203 23.14 -43.32 69.98
CA PRO A 203 22.84 -43.23 71.40
C PRO A 203 24.17 -43.17 72.18
N GLU A 204 24.29 -42.19 73.07
CA GLU A 204 25.41 -42.03 74.00
C GLU A 204 25.78 -43.39 74.65
N GLU A 205 26.98 -43.88 74.37
CA GLU A 205 27.70 -44.66 75.39
C GLU A 205 28.04 -43.67 76.52
N ARG A 206 27.63 -44.04 77.74
CA ARG A 206 27.96 -43.37 79.00
C ARG A 206 29.44 -43.11 79.19
#